data_AF-A0A1V9ESF6-F1
#
_entry.id   AF-A0A1V9ESF6-F1
#
_cell.length_a   1.000
_cell.length_b   1.000
_cell.length_c   1.000
_cell.angle_alpha   90.00
_cell.angle_beta   90.00
_cell.angle_gamma   90.00
#
_symmetry.space_group_name_H-M   'P 1'
#
loop_
_entity.id
_entity.type
_entity.pdbx_description
1 polymer ?
#
loop_
_entity_poly.entity_id
_entity_poly.type
_entity_poly.pdbx_seq_one_letter_code
_entity_poly.pdbx_strand_id
1 'polypeptide(L)'
;MRPNTNDNVLTRQLYWNEPECLPYIPAARYLIENYVSAYWKHDRNDLDYVHMELTLCRYIMMETSDTPRRHLKLKWLARMLKISPILLHNDPNLPF
;
A
#
# COMPACT_ATOMS: atom_id res chain seq x y z
N MET A 1 -22.78 -20.95 -11.76
CA MET A 1 -22.30 -19.71 -11.15
C MET A 1 -22.09 -19.98 -9.66
N ARG A 2 -20.84 -20.05 -9.19
CA ARG A 2 -20.55 -20.26 -7.75
C ARG A 2 -20.63 -18.92 -7.03
N PRO A 3 -21.10 -18.89 -5.78
CA PRO A 3 -21.37 -17.64 -5.08
C PRO A 3 -20.04 -17.02 -4.59
N ASN A 4 -19.93 -15.72 -4.84
CA ASN A 4 -18.79 -14.83 -4.64
C ASN A 4 -18.69 -14.36 -3.17
N THR A 5 -18.60 -15.29 -2.22
CA THR A 5 -19.04 -15.03 -0.82
C THR A 5 -17.93 -14.90 0.24
N ASN A 6 -16.64 -15.15 -0.04
CA ASN A 6 -15.64 -15.18 1.03
C ASN A 6 -14.59 -14.06 1.00
N ASP A 7 -14.18 -13.58 -0.17
CA ASP A 7 -13.07 -12.60 -0.24
C ASP A 7 -13.51 -11.24 0.32
N ASN A 8 -14.75 -10.82 0.06
CA ASN A 8 -15.32 -9.58 0.60
C ASN A 8 -15.46 -9.58 2.13
N VAL A 9 -15.72 -10.74 2.75
CA VAL A 9 -15.86 -10.84 4.22
C VAL A 9 -14.48 -10.74 4.88
N LEU A 10 -13.49 -11.45 4.32
CA LEU A 10 -12.11 -11.44 4.79
C LEU A 10 -11.47 -10.05 4.64
N THR A 11 -11.65 -9.42 3.48
CA THR A 11 -11.18 -8.05 3.21
C THR A 11 -11.80 -7.04 4.19
N ARG A 12 -13.12 -7.13 4.45
CA ARG A 12 -13.78 -6.28 5.46
C ARG A 12 -13.23 -6.49 6.87
N GLN A 13 -12.95 -7.73 7.26
CA GLN A 13 -12.38 -8.05 8.57
C GLN A 13 -10.96 -7.51 8.72
N LEU A 14 -10.14 -7.57 7.65
CA LEU A 14 -8.78 -7.06 7.67
C LEU A 14 -8.74 -5.54 7.93
N TYR A 15 -9.57 -4.75 7.25
CA TYR A 15 -9.67 -3.32 7.52
C TYR A 15 -10.28 -2.99 8.88
N TRP A 16 -11.22 -3.82 9.36
CA TRP A 16 -11.83 -3.63 10.68
C TRP A 16 -10.82 -3.76 11.81
N ASN A 17 -9.80 -4.60 11.61
CA ASN A 17 -8.77 -4.85 12.61
C ASN A 17 -7.66 -3.79 12.64
N GLU A 18 -7.53 -2.94 11.61
CA GLU A 18 -6.50 -1.90 11.49
C GLU A 18 -7.10 -0.53 11.10
N PRO A 19 -7.96 0.06 11.95
CA PRO A 19 -8.59 1.36 11.67
C PRO A 19 -7.56 2.50 11.49
N GLU A 20 -6.38 2.39 12.09
CA GLU A 20 -5.27 3.33 11.92
C GLU A 20 -4.73 3.40 10.49
N CYS A 21 -4.95 2.37 9.67
CA CYS A 21 -4.54 2.36 8.27
C CYS A 21 -5.49 3.19 7.37
N LEU A 22 -6.73 3.45 7.81
CA LEU A 22 -7.77 4.10 6.99
C LEU A 22 -7.32 5.43 6.35
N PRO A 23 -6.63 6.34 7.05
CA PRO A 23 -6.15 7.60 6.45
C PRO A 23 -5.10 7.39 5.34
N TYR A 24 -4.38 6.28 5.38
CA TYR A 24 -3.26 5.97 4.48
C TYR A 24 -3.64 5.07 3.31
N ILE A 25 -4.86 4.53 3.29
CA ILE A 25 -5.38 3.70 2.19
C ILE A 25 -5.25 4.40 0.83
N PRO A 26 -5.68 5.67 0.65
CA PRO A 26 -5.56 6.34 -0.65
C PRO A 26 -4.10 6.39 -1.15
N ALA A 27 -3.17 6.63 -0.23
CA ALA A 27 -1.75 6.67 -0.52
C ALA A 27 -1.19 5.29 -0.93
N ALA A 28 -1.57 4.23 -0.22
CA ALA A 28 -1.21 2.86 -0.57
C ALA A 28 -1.76 2.45 -1.93
N ARG A 29 -3.03 2.77 -2.23
CA ARG A 29 -3.66 2.49 -3.53
C ARG A 29 -2.95 3.20 -4.68
N TYR A 30 -2.62 4.48 -4.50
CA TYR A 30 -1.84 5.23 -5.48
C TYR A 30 -0.51 4.53 -5.79
N LEU A 31 0.20 4.08 -4.76
CA LEU A 31 1.48 3.37 -4.94
C LEU A 31 1.30 2.05 -5.71
N ILE A 32 0.25 1.27 -5.40
CA ILE A 32 -0.04 0.02 -6.11
C ILE A 32 -0.37 0.29 -7.57
N GLU A 33 -1.27 1.22 -7.84
CA GLU A 33 -1.75 1.50 -9.20
C GLU A 33 -0.60 1.96 -10.12
N ASN A 34 0.29 2.81 -9.62
CA ASN A 34 1.36 3.43 -10.40
C ASN A 34 2.66 2.62 -10.46
N TYR A 35 3.00 1.85 -9.42
CA TYR A 35 4.33 1.22 -9.32
C TYR A 35 4.32 -0.31 -9.32
N VAL A 36 3.18 -0.96 -9.04
CA VAL A 36 3.10 -2.42 -9.09
C VAL A 36 2.81 -2.86 -10.52
N SER A 37 3.51 -3.90 -10.99
CA SER A 37 3.31 -4.53 -12.31
C SER A 37 2.58 -5.88 -12.25
N ALA A 38 2.15 -6.31 -11.06
CA ALA A 38 1.45 -7.57 -10.85
C ALA A 38 0.04 -7.57 -11.47
N TYR A 39 -0.40 -8.73 -11.95
CA TYR A 39 -1.69 -8.89 -12.63
C TYR A 39 -2.90 -8.61 -11.71
N TRP A 40 -2.77 -8.88 -10.41
CA TRP A 40 -3.82 -8.68 -9.40
C TRP A 40 -4.03 -7.21 -9.00
N LYS A 41 -3.16 -6.29 -9.44
CA LYS A 41 -3.20 -4.88 -8.98
C LYS A 41 -4.50 -4.13 -9.27
N HIS A 42 -5.34 -4.68 -10.15
CA HIS A 42 -6.62 -4.09 -10.54
C HIS A 42 -7.82 -4.69 -9.79
N ASP A 43 -7.63 -5.81 -9.09
CA ASP A 43 -8.68 -6.43 -8.27
C ASP A 43 -8.46 -6.09 -6.80
N ARG A 44 -9.28 -5.17 -6.27
CA ARG A 44 -9.19 -4.71 -4.89
C ARG A 44 -9.66 -5.74 -3.86
N ASN A 45 -10.30 -6.82 -4.30
CA ASN A 45 -10.71 -7.92 -3.44
C ASN A 45 -9.69 -9.05 -3.43
N ASP A 46 -8.69 -9.00 -4.32
CA ASP A 46 -7.60 -9.96 -4.32
C ASP A 46 -6.81 -9.86 -3.01
N LEU A 47 -6.53 -11.02 -2.40
CA LEU A 47 -5.83 -11.08 -1.13
C LEU A 47 -4.42 -10.50 -1.21
N ASP A 48 -3.75 -10.63 -2.36
CA ASP A 48 -2.43 -10.03 -2.59
C ASP A 48 -2.54 -8.50 -2.63
N TYR A 49 -3.62 -7.96 -3.22
CA TYR A 49 -3.90 -6.53 -3.23
C TYR A 49 -4.10 -6.00 -1.82
N VAL A 50 -5.00 -6.64 -1.06
CA VAL A 50 -5.33 -6.21 0.31
C VAL A 50 -4.11 -6.32 1.21
N HIS A 51 -3.34 -7.40 1.10
CA HIS A 51 -2.10 -7.58 1.86
C HIS A 51 -1.06 -6.50 1.53
N MET A 52 -0.86 -6.20 0.25
CA MET A 52 0.04 -5.14 -0.18
C MET A 52 -0.43 -3.78 0.30
N GLU A 53 -1.73 -3.47 0.21
CA GLU A 53 -2.31 -2.20 0.64
C GLU A 53 -2.06 -1.96 2.12
N LEU A 54 -2.37 -2.94 2.98
CA LEU A 54 -2.13 -2.85 4.42
C LEU A 54 -0.64 -2.73 4.74
N THR A 55 0.21 -3.48 4.05
CA THR A 55 1.66 -3.40 4.23
C THR A 55 2.19 -2.00 3.92
N LEU A 56 1.74 -1.42 2.80
CA LEU A 56 2.10 -0.06 2.41
C LEU A 56 1.56 0.97 3.41
N CYS A 57 0.32 0.83 3.87
CA CYS A 57 -0.25 1.71 4.91
C CYS A 57 0.63 1.75 6.16
N ARG A 58 1.10 0.59 6.64
CA ARG A 58 2.00 0.51 7.80
C ARG A 58 3.32 1.25 7.59
N TYR A 59 3.92 1.14 6.41
CA TYR A 59 5.14 1.90 6.07
C TYR A 59 4.86 3.41 5.90
N ILE A 60 3.68 3.78 5.37
CA ILE A 60 3.27 5.18 5.23
C ILE A 60 3.02 5.80 6.61
N MET A 61 2.40 5.07 7.53
CA MET A 61 2.11 5.51 8.89
C MET A 61 3.36 5.79 9.72
N MET A 62 4.51 5.23 9.36
CA MET A 62 5.76 5.48 10.08
C MET A 62 6.08 6.98 10.13
N GLU A 63 6.16 7.52 11.35
CA GLU A 63 6.52 8.91 11.58
C GLU A 63 7.95 9.19 11.12
N THR A 64 8.10 10.24 10.32
CA THR A 64 9.39 10.71 9.84
C THR A 64 9.60 12.14 10.32
N SER A 65 10.12 12.26 11.55
CA SER A 65 10.44 13.54 12.19
C SER A 65 11.69 14.22 11.60
N ASP A 66 12.50 13.49 10.83
CA ASP A 66 13.75 13.96 10.25
C ASP A 66 13.96 13.45 8.81
N THR A 67 14.84 14.14 8.08
CA THR A 67 15.18 13.82 6.68
C THR A 67 15.75 12.40 6.51
N PRO A 68 16.64 11.89 7.38
CA PRO A 68 17.13 10.50 7.28
C PRO A 68 16.01 9.46 7.39
N ARG A 69 15.06 9.60 8.31
CA ARG A 69 13.92 8.69 8.45
C ARG A 69 13.01 8.75 7.23
N ARG A 70 12.80 9.94 6.66
CA ARG A 70 12.06 10.08 5.39
C ARG A 70 12.72 9.28 4.26
N HIS A 71 14.03 9.39 4.09
CA HIS A 71 14.75 8.59 3.10
C HIS A 71 14.67 7.08 3.37
N LEU A 72 14.73 6.66 4.63
CA LEU A 72 14.63 5.26 4.99
C LEU A 72 13.22 4.70 4.70
N LYS A 73 12.17 5.45 5.01
CA LYS A 73 10.79 5.14 4.65
C LYS A 73 10.63 4.95 3.14
N LEU A 74 11.14 5.88 2.33
CA LEU A 74 11.12 5.76 0.87
C LEU A 74 11.87 4.52 0.38
N LYS A 75 13.02 4.19 0.98
CA LYS A 75 13.76 2.96 0.66
C LYS A 75 12.96 1.70 0.97
N TRP A 76 12.25 1.65 2.09
CA TRP A 76 11.41 0.51 2.44
C TRP A 76 10.21 0.37 1.52
N LEU A 77 9.52 1.46 1.21
CA LEU A 77 8.42 1.46 0.25
C LEU A 77 8.88 0.98 -1.13
N ALA A 78 10.00 1.50 -1.63
CA ALA A 78 10.57 1.09 -2.90
C ALA A 78 10.95 -0.40 -2.91
N ARG A 79 11.49 -0.92 -1.80
CA ARG A 79 11.78 -2.35 -1.64
C ARG A 79 10.50 -3.20 -1.72
N MET A 80 9.42 -2.78 -1.06
CA MET A 80 8.14 -3.50 -1.10
C MET A 80 7.54 -3.50 -2.51
N LEU A 81 7.60 -2.37 -3.19
CA LEU A 81 7.11 -2.20 -4.56
C LEU A 81 8.05 -2.81 -5.61
N LYS A 82 9.24 -3.30 -5.20
CA LYS A 82 10.30 -3.83 -6.08
C LYS A 82 10.75 -2.85 -7.16
N ILE A 83 10.86 -1.57 -6.80
CA ILE A 83 11.30 -0.49 -7.68
C ILE A 83 12.56 0.20 -7.15
N SER A 84 13.18 1.05 -7.98
CA SER A 84 14.25 1.93 -7.52
C SER A 84 13.70 3.03 -6.60
N PRO A 85 14.31 3.29 -5.43
CA PRO A 85 13.91 4.39 -4.54
C PRO A 85 13.92 5.78 -5.19
N ILE A 86 14.70 5.96 -6.26
CA ILE A 86 14.76 7.23 -6.99
C ILE A 86 13.42 7.57 -7.67
N LEU A 87 12.63 6.56 -8.04
CA LEU A 87 11.32 6.78 -8.64
C LEU A 87 10.36 7.44 -7.64
N LEU A 88 10.35 6.96 -6.39
CA LEU A 88 9.54 7.57 -5.33
C LEU A 88 10.06 8.94 -4.92
N HIS A 89 11.39 9.15 -4.91
CA HIS A 89 11.96 10.47 -4.61
C HIS A 89 11.57 11.52 -5.64
N ASN A 90 11.43 11.13 -6.91
CA ASN A 90 11.11 12.04 -8.01
C ASN A 90 9.61 12.16 -8.28
N ASP A 91 8.75 11.46 -7.53
CA ASP A 91 7.30 11.54 -7.69
C ASP A 91 6.75 12.81 -7.01
N PRO A 92 6.26 13.81 -7.78
CA PRO A 92 5.71 15.03 -7.20
C PRO A 92 4.34 14.81 -6.54
N ASN A 93 3.66 13.72 -6.87
CA ASN A 93 2.33 13.40 -6.35
C ASN A 93 2.38 12.39 -5.19
N LEU A 94 3.58 12.15 -4.64
CA LEU A 94 3.73 11.24 -3.51
C LEU A 94 2.86 11.73 -2.33
N PRO A 95 1.92 10.93 -1.83
CA PRO A 95 0.86 11.43 -0.95
C PRO A 95 1.28 11.60 0.53
N PHE A 96 2.58 11.76 0.85
CA PHE A 96 3.11 11.92 2.22
C PHE A 96 4.54 12.48 2.30
#